data_AF-A0A535TQL5-F1
#
_entry.id   AF-A0A535TQL5-F1
#
_cell.length_a   1.000
_cell.length_b   1.000
_cell.length_c   1.000
_cell.angle_alpha   90.00
_cell.angle_beta   90.00
_cell.angle_gamma   90.00
#
_symmetry.space_group_name_H-M   'P 1'
#
loop_
_entity.id
_entity.type
_entity.pdbx_description
1 polymer ?
#
loop_
_entity_poly.entity_id
_entity_poly.type
_entity_poly.pdbx_seq_one_letter_code
_entity_poly.pdbx_strand_id
1 'polypeptide(L)' 'MEPFIRVTGVLAPLDRADVDTDQIIPKQFLKRIERTGYGPFLFYDWRRQGDFILDRAEYR' A
#
# COMPACT_ATOMS: atom_id res chain seq x y z
N MET A 1 10.98 14.04 -11.36
CA MET A 1 10.36 14.35 -10.05
C MET A 1 9.46 15.54 -10.25
N GLU A 2 8.23 15.46 -9.74
CA GLU A 2 7.28 16.58 -9.78
C GLU A 2 7.41 17.40 -8.48
N PRO A 3 7.36 18.75 -8.54
CA PRO A 3 7.39 19.57 -7.34
C PRO A 3 6.21 19.27 -6.40
N PHE A 4 6.50 18.98 -5.13
CA PHE A 4 5.49 18.84 -4.10
C PHE A 4 5.17 20.20 -3.48
N ILE A 5 3.98 20.74 -3.76
CA ILE A 5 3.55 22.07 -3.25
C ILE A 5 2.41 21.88 -2.25
N ARG A 6 1.34 21.21 -2.66
CA ARG A 6 0.17 20.93 -1.81
C ARG A 6 -0.58 19.74 -2.40
N VAL A 7 -1.03 18.83 -1.52
CA VAL A 7 -1.93 17.73 -1.87
C VAL A 7 -3.11 17.76 -0.89
N THR A 8 -4.31 17.49 -1.40
CA THR A 8 -5.52 17.30 -0.59
C THR A 8 -6.16 16.00 -1.04
N GLY A 9 -6.51 15.14 -0.09
CA GLY A 9 -7.00 13.80 -0.38
C GLY A 9 -7.57 13.14 0.86
N VAL A 10 -8.10 11.93 0.67
CA VAL A 10 -8.68 11.12 1.75
C VAL A 10 -7.57 10.55 2.63
N LEU A 11 -7.75 10.59 3.94
CA LEU A 11 -6.85 9.96 4.91
C LEU A 11 -7.41 8.59 5.30
N ALA A 12 -6.58 7.55 5.20
CA ALA A 12 -6.89 6.23 5.72
C ALA A 12 -6.02 5.94 6.96
N PRO A 13 -6.60 5.75 8.15
CA PRO A 13 -5.83 5.48 9.36
C PRO A 13 -5.30 4.04 9.37
N LEU A 14 -4.01 3.86 9.62
CA LEU A 14 -3.39 2.55 9.80
C LEU A 14 -2.89 2.43 11.25
N ASP A 15 -3.71 1.88 12.13
CA ASP A 15 -3.40 1.71 13.55
C ASP A 15 -2.52 0.48 13.80
N ARG A 16 -1.25 0.56 13.37
CA ARG A 16 -0.25 -0.47 13.55
C ARG A 16 1.11 0.17 13.82
N ALA A 17 1.75 -0.24 14.91
CA ALA A 17 3.16 0.08 15.15
C ALA A 17 4.07 -0.87 14.34
N ASP A 18 5.33 -0.45 14.16
CA ASP A 18 6.41 -1.27 13.60
C ASP A 18 6.07 -1.90 12.23
N VAL A 19 5.44 -1.11 11.35
CA VAL A 19 5.16 -1.52 9.97
C VAL A 19 6.47 -1.71 9.20
N ASP A 20 6.79 -2.97 8.85
CA ASP A 20 8.05 -3.33 8.20
C ASP A 20 7.97 -3.37 6.67
N THR A 21 9.12 -3.59 6.02
CA THR A 21 9.22 -3.58 4.55
C THR A 21 8.50 -4.74 3.88
N ASP A 22 8.50 -5.93 4.47
CA ASP A 22 7.81 -7.10 3.93
C ASP A 22 6.28 -6.94 4.08
N GLN A 23 5.82 -6.25 5.12
CA GLN A 23 4.41 -5.90 5.29
C GLN A 23 3.92 -4.88 4.25
N ILE A 24 4.73 -3.86 3.94
CA ILE A 24 4.43 -2.89 2.88
C ILE A 24 4.41 -3.58 1.51
N ILE A 25 5.45 -4.37 1.22
CA ILE A 25 5.59 -5.12 -0.02
C ILE A 25 6.40 -6.40 0.21
N PRO A 26 5.76 -7.58 0.12
CA PRO A 26 6.48 -8.83 0.32
C PRO A 26 7.60 -9.09 -0.70
N LYS A 27 8.75 -9.59 -0.25
CA LYS A 27 9.94 -9.84 -1.08
C LYS A 27 9.72 -10.67 -2.34
N GLN A 28 8.69 -11.53 -2.41
CA GLN A 28 8.40 -12.33 -3.61
C GLN A 28 8.10 -11.45 -4.83
N PHE A 29 7.56 -10.24 -4.62
CA PHE A 29 7.24 -9.32 -5.71
C PHE A 29 8.46 -8.55 -6.20
N LEU A 30 9.55 -8.47 -5.42
CA LEU A 30 10.76 -7.73 -5.78
C LEU A 30 11.65 -8.43 -6.80
N LYS A 31 11.34 -9.67 -7.17
CA LYS A 31 12.04 -10.43 -8.22
C LYS A 31 11.53 -10.12 -9.63
N ARG A 32 10.52 -9.26 -9.75
CA ARG A 32 9.88 -8.93 -11.01
C ARG A 32 10.78 -8.04 -11.86
N ILE A 33 10.84 -8.35 -13.15
CA ILE A 33 11.57 -7.55 -14.15
C ILE A 33 10.63 -6.61 -14.92
N GLU A 34 9.32 -6.79 -14.77
CA GLU A 34 8.34 -5.96 -15.49
C GLU A 34 8.35 -4.53 -14.95
N ARG A 35 8.26 -3.56 -15.86
CA ARG A 35 8.21 -2.12 -15.51
C ARG A 35 6.81 -1.64 -15.14
N THR A 36 5.94 -2.55 -14.69
CA THR A 36 4.61 -2.23 -14.18
C THR A 36 4.71 -1.81 -12.71
N GLY A 37 3.83 -0.92 -12.26
CA GLY A 37 3.82 -0.47 -10.87
C GLY A 37 3.58 -1.61 -9.85
N TYR A 38 4.01 -1.37 -8.62
CA TYR A 38 3.85 -2.28 -7.49
C TYR A 38 2.55 -2.08 -6.69
N GLY A 39 1.74 -1.08 -7.06
CA GLY A 39 0.50 -0.73 -6.35
C GLY A 39 -0.44 -1.91 -6.03
N PRO A 40 -0.64 -2.88 -6.94
CA PRO A 40 -1.48 -4.06 -6.64
C PRO A 40 -0.98 -4.96 -5.50
N PHE A 41 0.31 -4.85 -5.12
CA PHE A 41 0.94 -5.68 -4.08
C PHE A 41 1.16 -4.92 -2.77
N LEU A 42 0.70 -3.67 -2.67
CA LEU A 42 0.78 -2.88 -1.45
C LEU A 42 -0.05 -3.55 -0.34
N PHE A 43 0.59 -3.82 0.80
CA PHE A 43 -0.03 -4.50 1.95
C PHE A 43 -0.66 -5.85 1.60
N TYR A 44 -0.06 -6.58 0.65
CA TYR A 44 -0.65 -7.78 0.04
C TYR A 44 -1.19 -8.80 1.05
N ASP A 45 -0.40 -9.15 2.07
CA ASP A 45 -0.80 -10.16 3.05
C ASP A 45 -1.97 -9.68 3.91
N TRP A 46 -1.99 -8.41 4.33
CA TRP A 46 -3.10 -7.83 5.09
C TRP A 46 -4.37 -7.70 4.26
N ARG A 47 -4.27 -7.27 3.01
CA ARG A 47 -5.42 -7.17 2.09
C ARG A 47 -6.08 -8.52 1.83
N ARG A 48 -5.31 -9.61 1.85
CA ARG A 48 -5.82 -10.98 1.67
C ARG A 48 -6.50 -11.57 2.90
N GLN A 49 -6.24 -11.04 4.10
CA GLN A 49 -6.90 -11.50 5.33
C GLN A 49 -8.37 -11.04 5.41
N GLY A 50 -8.78 -10.09 4.55
CA GLY A 50 -10.11 -9.51 4.54
C GLY A 50 -10.24 -8.32 5.49
N ASP A 51 -11.12 -7.38 5.15
CA ASP A 51 -11.38 -6.14 5.92
C ASP A 51 -10.15 -5.24 6.17
N PHE A 52 -9.21 -5.19 5.23
CA PHE A 52 -8.13 -4.22 5.32
C PHE A 52 -8.66 -2.80 5.10
N ILE A 53 -8.16 -1.83 5.86
CA ILE A 53 -8.69 -0.46 5.87
C ILE A 53 -8.71 0.17 4.47
N LEU A 54 -7.68 -0.03 3.65
CA LEU A 54 -7.61 0.52 2.29
C LEU A 54 -8.56 -0.16 1.30
N ASP A 55 -9.20 -1.27 1.67
CA ASP A 55 -10.17 -1.97 0.81
C ASP A 55 -11.61 -1.50 1.03
N ARG A 56 -11.89 -0.77 2.12
CA ARG A 56 -13.22 -0.26 2.44
C ARG A 56 -13.60 0.89 1.50
N ALA A 57 -14.90 1.00 1.18
CA ALA A 57 -15.39 1.92 0.17
C ALA A 57 -15.13 3.40 0.52
N GLU A 58 -15.12 3.74 1.80
CA GLU A 58 -14.86 5.08 2.32
C GLU A 58 -13.40 5.56 2.12
N TYR A 59 -12.48 4.67 1.79
CA TYR A 59 -11.06 4.98 1.56
C TYR A 59 -10.60 4.70 0.12
N ARG A 60 -11.53 4.41 -0.79
CA ARG A 60 -11.26 4.23 -2.22
C ARG A 60 -11.38 5.52 -3.02
#